data_AF-A0A317ZFY3-F1
#
_entry.id   AF-A0A317ZFY3-F1
#
_cell.length_a   1.000
_cell.length_b   1.000
_cell.length_c   1.000
_cell.angle_alpha   90.00
_cell.angle_beta   90.00
_cell.angle_gamma   90.00
#
_symmetry.space_group_name_H-M   'P 1'
#
loop_
_entity.id
_entity.type
_entity.pdbx_description
1 polymer ?
#
loop_
_entity_poly.entity_id
_entity_poly.type
_entity_poly.pdbx_seq_one_letter_code
_entity_poly.pdbx_strand_id
1 'polypeptide(L)'
;MTSGHLGRMAWKAPMTLATGNSRPGTARSGFTLIEILLVIALIAVAVSVVLVNFTAFADRGESTSPEEVLTAAIRKARFIAAAERITTKLSYDSENGSLRIDPGAEQFPINSDFGPDGRGEIRFFLIPSAQGLSPFPDPDRSTLETAAVAFAPDRSSSPFLAEIDSGRGSPARLRFDPFSSVIRTEE
;
A
#
# COMPACT_ATOMS: atom_id res chain seq x y z
N MET A 1 61.49 -27.27 76.36
CA MET A 1 60.12 -26.75 76.20
C MET A 1 60.24 -25.29 75.75
N THR A 2 59.51 -24.91 74.69
CA THR A 2 59.37 -23.58 73.99
C THR A 2 60.64 -23.00 73.31
N SER A 3 60.85 -23.05 71.97
CA SER A 3 60.19 -22.38 70.81
C SER A 3 60.53 -20.88 70.71
N GLY A 4 61.34 -20.41 69.75
CA GLY A 4 61.00 -19.90 68.39
C GLY A 4 61.52 -18.45 68.24
N HIS A 5 61.70 -17.76 67.10
CA HIS A 5 61.69 -17.98 65.65
C HIS A 5 62.36 -16.73 64.99
N LEU A 6 62.80 -16.88 63.73
CA LEU A 6 63.44 -15.92 62.81
C LEU A 6 62.70 -14.59 62.56
N GLY A 7 63.49 -13.57 62.16
CA GLY A 7 63.35 -12.98 60.82
C GLY A 7 63.02 -11.48 60.69
N ARG A 8 63.54 -10.89 59.57
CA ARG A 8 63.14 -9.63 58.86
C ARG A 8 63.68 -8.31 59.47
N MET A 9 63.90 -7.17 58.78
CA MET A 9 63.64 -6.64 57.42
C MET A 9 64.38 -5.28 57.24
N ALA A 10 64.81 -4.88 56.02
CA ALA A 10 64.29 -3.78 55.16
C ALA A 10 64.78 -2.32 55.34
N TRP A 11 65.12 -1.67 54.21
CA TRP A 11 64.72 -0.30 53.80
C TRP A 11 65.00 -0.17 52.27
N LYS A 12 64.20 0.45 51.37
CA LYS A 12 63.71 1.85 51.32
C LYS A 12 62.65 1.99 50.21
N ALA A 13 61.59 2.78 50.44
CA ALA A 13 60.57 3.18 49.45
C ALA A 13 60.74 4.65 49.00
N PRO A 14 60.10 5.09 47.89
CA PRO A 14 58.78 5.72 48.05
C PRO A 14 57.73 5.31 46.99
N MET A 15 56.46 5.42 47.41
CA MET A 15 55.25 5.28 46.60
C MET A 15 54.94 6.56 45.81
N THR A 16 54.45 6.41 44.58
CA THR A 16 53.62 7.42 43.90
C THR A 16 52.38 6.72 43.33
N LEU A 17 51.20 7.09 43.83
CA LEU A 17 49.90 6.64 43.32
C LEU A 17 49.68 7.19 41.90
N ALA A 18 49.29 6.32 40.99
CA ALA A 18 48.69 6.68 39.70
C ALA A 18 47.30 6.04 39.61
N THR A 19 46.29 6.68 40.19
CA THR A 19 44.89 6.43 39.84
C THR A 19 44.48 7.41 38.75
N GLY A 20 44.22 6.89 37.56
CA GLY A 20 43.65 7.62 36.42
C GLY A 20 42.75 6.69 35.61
N ASN A 21 41.48 6.68 35.96
CA ASN A 21 40.39 5.95 35.33
C ASN A 21 40.11 6.53 33.93
N SER A 22 40.55 5.84 32.88
CA SER A 22 40.12 6.12 31.50
C SER A 22 39.12 5.05 31.06
N ARG A 23 37.84 5.40 31.11
CA ARG A 23 36.77 4.66 30.43
C ARG A 23 37.12 4.59 28.93
N PRO A 24 36.94 3.44 28.25
CA PRO A 24 37.01 3.43 26.80
C PRO A 24 35.85 4.31 26.29
N GLY A 25 36.19 5.44 25.67
CA GLY A 25 35.24 6.19 24.88
C GLY A 25 34.71 5.27 23.80
N THR A 26 33.42 4.98 23.84
CA THR A 26 32.74 4.26 22.76
C THR A 26 32.95 5.05 21.48
N ALA A 27 33.77 4.52 20.59
CA ALA A 27 33.93 5.08 19.26
C ALA A 27 32.56 5.06 18.59
N ARG A 28 31.94 6.23 18.44
CA ARG A 28 30.76 6.38 17.57
C ARG A 28 31.25 6.15 16.15
N SER A 29 31.01 4.94 15.65
CA SER A 29 31.18 4.61 14.25
C SER A 29 30.15 5.41 13.44
N GLY A 30 30.62 6.29 12.55
CA GLY A 30 29.80 6.87 11.50
C GLY A 30 29.71 5.95 10.30
N PHE A 31 28.85 6.30 9.35
CA PHE A 31 28.76 5.60 8.07
C PHE A 31 30.02 5.81 7.24
N THR A 32 30.53 4.75 6.64
CA THR A 32 31.71 4.84 5.78
C THR A 32 31.32 5.33 4.38
N LEU A 33 32.28 5.89 3.63
CA LEU A 33 32.02 6.34 2.25
C LEU A 33 31.56 5.20 1.34
N ILE A 34 32.13 4.00 1.53
CA ILE A 34 31.72 2.80 0.79
C ILE A 34 30.29 2.36 1.13
N GLU A 35 29.87 2.53 2.38
CA GLU A 35 28.53 2.17 2.84
C GLU A 35 27.47 3.11 2.26
N ILE A 36 27.73 4.42 2.23
CA ILE A 36 26.83 5.38 1.57
C ILE A 36 26.71 5.07 0.07
N LEU A 37 27.84 4.76 -0.59
CA LEU A 37 27.83 4.41 -2.02
C LEU A 37 27.04 3.13 -2.29
N LEU A 38 27.16 2.13 -1.41
CA LEU A 38 26.40 0.88 -1.48
C LEU A 38 24.90 1.11 -1.27
N VAL A 39 24.51 1.94 -0.30
CA VAL A 39 23.11 2.29 -0.06
C VAL A 39 22.51 3.01 -1.26
N ILE A 40 23.22 3.99 -1.84
CA ILE A 40 22.73 4.68 -3.05
C ILE A 40 22.58 3.72 -4.22
N ALA A 41 23.55 2.81 -4.43
CA ALA A 41 23.44 1.78 -5.46
C ALA A 41 22.22 0.88 -5.23
N LEU A 42 21.98 0.46 -3.98
CA LEU A 42 20.84 -0.38 -3.63
C LEU A 42 19.49 0.34 -3.84
N ILE A 43 19.40 1.61 -3.48
CA ILE A 43 18.22 2.45 -3.74
C ILE A 43 18.00 2.57 -5.25
N ALA A 44 19.04 2.82 -6.04
CA ALA A 44 18.92 2.93 -7.49
C ALA A 44 18.41 1.63 -8.15
N VAL A 45 18.89 0.47 -7.69
CA VAL A 45 18.37 -0.84 -8.15
C VAL A 45 16.93 -1.06 -7.69
N ALA A 46 16.59 -0.71 -6.45
CA ALA A 46 15.21 -0.83 -5.97
C ALA A 46 14.25 0.04 -6.80
N VAL A 47 14.63 1.29 -7.08
CA VAL A 47 13.85 2.22 -7.90
C VAL A 47 13.74 1.75 -9.36
N SER A 48 14.78 1.17 -9.94
CA SER A 48 14.74 0.68 -11.33
C SER A 48 13.77 -0.50 -11.50
N VAL A 49 13.71 -1.42 -10.53
CA VAL A 49 12.73 -2.52 -10.55
C VAL A 49 11.30 -1.99 -10.49
N VAL A 50 11.06 -0.95 -9.70
CA VAL A 50 9.74 -0.31 -9.57
C VAL A 50 9.34 0.38 -10.90
N LEU A 51 10.25 1.11 -11.54
CA LEU A 51 9.99 1.84 -12.79
C LEU A 51 9.80 0.93 -14.02
N VAL A 52 10.59 -0.15 -14.15
CA VAL A 52 10.50 -1.04 -15.32
C VAL A 52 9.17 -1.80 -15.35
N ASN A 53 8.62 -2.13 -14.17
CA ASN A 53 7.26 -2.69 -14.10
C ASN A 53 6.21 -1.67 -14.59
N PHE A 54 6.40 -0.39 -14.28
CA PHE A 54 5.55 0.70 -14.75
C PHE A 54 5.55 0.85 -16.28
N THR A 55 6.72 0.74 -16.93
CA THR A 55 6.84 0.90 -18.40
C THR A 55 6.45 -0.36 -19.19
N ALA A 56 6.64 -1.56 -18.63
CA ALA A 56 6.28 -2.82 -19.30
C ALA A 56 4.76 -3.05 -19.42
N PHE A 57 3.96 -2.38 -18.58
CA PHE A 57 2.50 -2.34 -18.70
C PHE A 57 2.01 -1.28 -19.70
N ALA A 58 2.76 -0.20 -19.91
CA ALA A 58 2.37 0.89 -20.81
C ALA A 58 2.48 0.52 -22.31
N ASP A 59 3.29 -0.48 -22.67
CA ASP A 59 3.75 -0.69 -24.05
C ASP A 59 3.23 -1.97 -24.74
N ARG A 60 2.34 -2.75 -24.11
CA ARG A 60 1.65 -3.86 -24.80
C ARG A 60 0.31 -3.39 -25.32
N GLY A 61 0.23 -3.26 -26.65
CA GLY A 61 -0.95 -2.88 -27.45
C GLY A 61 -2.12 -3.86 -27.43
N GLU A 62 -2.49 -4.34 -26.26
CA GLU A 62 -3.82 -4.84 -25.94
C GLU A 62 -4.26 -4.06 -24.69
N SER A 63 -4.56 -2.77 -24.90
CA SER A 63 -5.00 -1.89 -23.82
C SER A 63 -6.35 -2.38 -23.30
N THR A 64 -6.31 -3.22 -22.27
CA THR A 64 -7.48 -3.56 -21.46
C THR A 64 -8.17 -2.26 -21.07
N SER A 65 -9.46 -2.16 -21.35
CA SER A 65 -10.19 -0.91 -21.14
C SER A 65 -10.29 -0.61 -19.63
N PRO A 66 -10.40 0.66 -19.20
CA PRO A 66 -10.60 0.98 -17.78
C PRO A 66 -11.76 0.22 -17.13
N GLU A 67 -12.83 -0.01 -17.89
CA GLU A 67 -14.01 -0.78 -17.50
C GLU A 67 -13.66 -2.26 -17.24
N GLU A 68 -12.84 -2.86 -18.10
CA GLU A 68 -12.35 -4.23 -17.94
C GLU A 68 -11.41 -4.37 -16.74
N VAL A 69 -10.49 -3.41 -16.54
CA VAL A 69 -9.61 -3.35 -15.37
C VAL A 69 -10.43 -3.26 -14.09
N LEU A 70 -11.42 -2.36 -14.04
CA LEU A 70 -12.33 -2.22 -12.91
C LEU A 70 -13.09 -3.51 -12.63
N THR A 71 -13.62 -4.15 -13.67
CA THR A 71 -14.37 -5.40 -13.55
C THR A 71 -13.48 -6.53 -13.03
N ALA A 72 -12.23 -6.60 -13.49
CA ALA A 72 -11.24 -7.57 -13.00
C ALA A 72 -10.92 -7.33 -11.52
N ALA A 73 -10.70 -6.07 -11.12
CA ALA A 73 -10.43 -5.70 -9.73
C ALA A 73 -11.62 -6.05 -8.81
N ILE A 74 -12.86 -5.77 -9.21
CA ILE A 74 -14.07 -6.15 -8.47
C ILE A 74 -14.17 -7.67 -8.31
N ARG A 75 -13.98 -8.44 -9.40
CA ARG A 75 -14.03 -9.90 -9.35
C ARG A 75 -12.98 -10.45 -8.38
N LYS A 76 -11.78 -9.89 -8.41
CA LYS A 76 -10.69 -10.29 -7.54
C LYS A 76 -10.95 -9.90 -6.07
N ALA A 77 -11.45 -8.71 -5.79
CA ALA A 77 -11.80 -8.28 -4.44
C ALA A 77 -12.82 -9.21 -3.79
N ARG A 78 -13.87 -9.61 -4.55
CA ARG A 78 -14.86 -10.61 -4.12
C ARG A 78 -14.25 -11.98 -3.91
N PHE A 79 -13.32 -12.40 -4.78
CA PHE A 79 -12.62 -13.67 -4.64
C PHE A 79 -11.80 -13.70 -3.34
N ILE A 80 -10.99 -12.67 -3.07
CA ILE A 80 -10.19 -12.56 -1.85
C ILE A 80 -11.09 -12.56 -0.62
N ALA A 81 -12.15 -11.75 -0.60
CA ALA A 81 -13.09 -11.69 0.52
C ALA A 81 -13.63 -13.07 0.90
N ALA A 82 -14.01 -13.86 -0.11
CA ALA A 82 -14.53 -15.21 0.09
C ALA A 82 -13.45 -16.24 0.46
N ALA A 83 -12.30 -16.20 -0.22
CA ALA A 83 -11.22 -17.16 0.00
C ALA A 83 -10.61 -17.00 1.40
N GLU A 84 -10.43 -15.76 1.85
CA GLU A 84 -9.82 -15.44 3.14
C GLU A 84 -10.84 -15.27 4.27
N ARG A 85 -12.14 -15.25 3.93
CA ARG A 85 -13.25 -15.02 4.86
C ARG A 85 -13.15 -13.69 5.62
N ILE A 86 -12.69 -12.66 4.93
CA ILE A 86 -12.57 -11.29 5.46
C ILE A 86 -13.34 -10.31 4.60
N THR A 87 -13.60 -9.12 5.13
CA THR A 87 -14.10 -8.02 4.29
C THR A 87 -12.92 -7.38 3.56
N THR A 88 -13.03 -7.23 2.23
CA THR A 88 -12.06 -6.48 1.42
C THR A 88 -12.64 -5.14 1.01
N LYS A 89 -11.77 -4.17 0.70
CA LYS A 89 -12.15 -2.84 0.21
C LYS A 89 -11.44 -2.57 -1.11
N LEU A 90 -12.20 -2.19 -2.13
CA LEU A 90 -11.69 -1.69 -3.40
C LEU A 90 -11.74 -0.16 -3.38
N SER A 91 -10.63 0.50 -3.71
CA SER A 91 -10.51 1.96 -3.79
C SER A 91 -9.70 2.37 -5.01
N TYR A 92 -9.88 3.61 -5.46
CA TYR A 92 -9.02 4.21 -6.48
C TYR A 92 -7.87 4.95 -5.79
N ASP A 93 -6.65 4.68 -6.25
CA ASP A 93 -5.42 5.33 -5.82
C ASP A 93 -4.98 6.29 -6.91
N SER A 94 -5.29 7.58 -6.72
CA SER A 94 -4.97 8.64 -7.69
C SER A 94 -3.48 8.94 -7.77
N GLU A 95 -2.69 8.65 -6.73
CA GLU A 95 -1.24 8.83 -6.74
C GLU A 95 -0.58 7.80 -7.67
N ASN A 96 -1.13 6.60 -7.75
CA ASN A 96 -0.57 5.51 -8.56
C ASN A 96 -1.36 5.24 -9.85
N GLY A 97 -2.50 5.89 -10.06
CA GLY A 97 -3.35 5.65 -11.23
C GLY A 97 -3.90 4.22 -11.29
N SER A 98 -4.22 3.63 -10.13
CA SER A 98 -4.56 2.21 -10.01
C SER A 98 -5.76 1.97 -9.09
N LEU A 99 -6.38 0.81 -9.22
CA LEU A 99 -7.35 0.33 -8.25
C LEU A 99 -6.65 -0.58 -7.22
N ARG A 100 -6.86 -0.32 -5.93
CA ARG A 100 -6.23 -1.05 -4.82
C ARG A 100 -7.24 -1.86 -4.03
N ILE A 101 -6.86 -3.08 -3.66
CA ILE A 101 -7.63 -3.98 -2.80
C ILE A 101 -6.95 -4.11 -1.43
N ASP A 102 -7.64 -3.69 -0.37
CA ASP A 102 -7.19 -3.83 1.02
C ASP A 102 -8.01 -4.90 1.77
N PRO A 103 -7.42 -5.72 2.66
CA PRO A 103 -6.02 -5.71 3.11
C PRO A 103 -5.03 -6.49 2.21
N GLY A 104 -5.40 -6.84 0.96
CA GLY A 104 -4.58 -7.69 0.09
C GLY A 104 -3.37 -7.02 -0.59
N ALA A 105 -3.23 -5.70 -0.52
CA ALA A 105 -2.21 -4.89 -1.20
C ALA A 105 -2.07 -5.15 -2.72
N GLU A 106 -3.06 -5.80 -3.34
CA GLU A 106 -3.12 -5.99 -4.79
C GLU A 106 -3.52 -4.67 -5.46
N GLN A 107 -2.86 -4.37 -6.56
CA GLN A 107 -3.07 -3.18 -7.36
C GLN A 107 -3.35 -3.56 -8.81
N PHE A 108 -4.25 -2.80 -9.43
CA PHE A 108 -4.65 -2.94 -10.82
C PHE A 108 -4.39 -1.61 -11.53
N PRO A 109 -3.21 -1.45 -12.15
CA PRO A 109 -2.90 -0.29 -12.98
C PRO A 109 -3.90 -0.22 -14.14
N ILE A 110 -4.37 0.99 -14.47
CA ILE A 110 -5.38 1.19 -15.52
C ILE A 110 -4.69 1.46 -16.86
N ASN A 111 -4.28 2.70 -17.09
CA ASN A 111 -3.49 3.15 -18.24
C ASN A 111 -2.94 4.56 -17.95
N SER A 112 -2.22 5.15 -18.92
CA SER A 112 -1.56 6.45 -18.76
C SER A 112 -2.50 7.65 -18.64
N ASP A 113 -3.81 7.50 -18.89
CA ASP A 113 -4.77 8.57 -18.62
C ASP A 113 -5.02 8.75 -17.12
N PHE A 114 -4.71 7.75 -16.28
CA PHE A 114 -4.92 7.76 -14.84
C PHE A 114 -3.58 7.88 -14.09
N GLY A 115 -3.56 8.63 -12.99
CA GLY A 115 -2.36 8.82 -12.15
C GLY A 115 -1.84 10.26 -12.13
N PRO A 116 -0.60 10.51 -11.68
CA PRO A 116 -0.08 11.86 -11.38
C PRO A 116 -0.06 12.82 -12.57
N ASP A 117 0.30 12.30 -13.74
CA ASP A 117 0.37 13.06 -15.00
C ASP A 117 -0.92 12.91 -15.83
N GLY A 118 -1.80 12.00 -15.42
CA GLY A 118 -3.09 11.74 -16.02
C GLY A 118 -4.17 12.70 -15.52
N ARG A 119 -5.31 12.74 -16.23
CA ARG A 119 -6.51 13.49 -15.78
C ARG A 119 -7.67 12.57 -15.43
N GLY A 120 -7.47 11.26 -15.59
CA GLY A 120 -8.48 10.26 -15.36
C GLY A 120 -8.70 10.01 -13.88
N GLU A 121 -9.94 9.74 -13.52
CA GLU A 121 -10.39 9.50 -12.16
C GLU A 121 -11.46 8.39 -12.15
N ILE A 122 -11.44 7.56 -11.11
CA ILE A 122 -12.52 6.62 -10.83
C ILE A 122 -13.17 7.00 -9.50
N ARG A 123 -14.48 7.24 -9.52
CA ARG A 123 -15.28 7.56 -8.33
C ARG A 123 -16.34 6.49 -8.09
N PHE A 124 -16.63 6.21 -6.82
CA PHE A 124 -17.62 5.22 -6.41
C PHE A 124 -18.79 5.88 -5.71
N PHE A 125 -20.01 5.47 -6.04
CA PHE A 125 -21.25 5.97 -5.43
C PHE A 125 -22.10 4.81 -4.96
N LEU A 126 -22.53 4.82 -3.70
CA LEU A 126 -23.47 3.83 -3.17
C LEU A 126 -24.87 4.08 -3.71
N ILE A 127 -25.61 3.04 -4.07
CA ILE A 127 -27.01 3.15 -4.50
C ILE A 127 -27.90 2.97 -3.27
N PRO A 128 -28.59 4.01 -2.79
CA PRO A 128 -29.44 3.89 -1.62
C PRO A 128 -30.67 3.04 -1.91
N SER A 129 -31.13 2.30 -0.90
CA SER A 129 -32.43 1.65 -0.94
C SER A 129 -33.56 2.66 -0.77
N ALA A 130 -34.78 2.32 -1.19
CA ALA A 130 -35.96 3.12 -0.89
C ALA A 130 -36.13 3.30 0.62
N GLN A 131 -36.51 4.51 1.04
CA GLN A 131 -36.80 4.82 2.44
C GLN A 131 -38.31 4.76 2.68
N GLY A 132 -38.74 3.82 3.52
CA GLY A 132 -40.15 3.62 3.85
C GLY A 132 -40.99 3.27 2.62
N LEU A 133 -42.03 4.07 2.35
CA LEU A 133 -42.91 3.93 1.17
C LEU A 133 -42.52 4.85 0.00
N SER A 134 -41.37 5.51 0.08
CA SER A 134 -40.91 6.40 -0.99
C SER A 134 -40.56 5.61 -2.25
N PRO A 135 -40.72 6.18 -3.46
CA PRO A 135 -40.22 5.58 -4.67
C PRO A 135 -38.73 5.25 -4.57
N PHE A 136 -38.30 4.21 -5.26
CA PHE A 136 -36.87 3.91 -5.37
C PHE A 136 -36.17 5.09 -6.07
N PRO A 137 -35.08 5.61 -5.48
CA PRO A 137 -34.28 6.62 -6.17
C PRO A 137 -33.72 6.01 -7.46
N ASP A 138 -33.62 6.86 -8.49
CA ASP A 138 -33.00 6.50 -9.76
C ASP A 138 -31.54 6.08 -9.49
N PRO A 139 -31.18 4.80 -9.68
CA PRO A 139 -29.86 4.28 -9.32
C PRO A 139 -28.74 4.97 -10.12
N ASP A 140 -29.03 5.39 -11.35
CA ASP A 140 -28.05 6.00 -12.25
C ASP A 140 -27.81 7.48 -11.92
N ARG A 141 -28.58 8.03 -10.97
CA ARG A 141 -28.44 9.39 -10.44
C ARG A 141 -27.95 9.43 -9.00
N SER A 142 -27.42 8.32 -8.47
CA SER A 142 -26.88 8.35 -7.11
C SER A 142 -25.73 9.37 -6.99
N THR A 143 -25.75 10.13 -5.90
CA THR A 143 -24.73 11.13 -5.54
C THR A 143 -24.02 10.79 -4.22
N LEU A 144 -24.33 9.62 -3.63
CA LEU A 144 -23.76 9.19 -2.36
C LEU A 144 -22.35 8.61 -2.57
N GLU A 145 -21.37 9.48 -2.72
CA GLU A 145 -19.98 9.11 -2.97
C GLU A 145 -19.35 8.35 -1.79
N THR A 146 -18.49 7.38 -2.10
CA THR A 146 -17.69 6.63 -1.12
C THR A 146 -16.25 6.50 -1.60
N ALA A 147 -15.30 6.60 -0.69
CA ALA A 147 -13.88 6.42 -1.00
C ALA A 147 -13.53 4.96 -1.37
N ALA A 148 -14.32 4.00 -0.92
CA ALA A 148 -14.11 2.59 -1.19
C ALA A 148 -15.41 1.79 -1.19
N VAL A 149 -15.43 0.71 -1.96
CA VAL A 149 -16.50 -0.29 -1.96
C VAL A 149 -16.05 -1.51 -1.17
N ALA A 150 -16.88 -1.94 -0.22
CA ALA A 150 -16.61 -3.11 0.60
C ALA A 150 -17.25 -4.38 0.03
N PHE A 151 -16.49 -5.48 0.03
CA PHE A 151 -16.96 -6.81 -0.34
C PHE A 151 -16.87 -7.75 0.87
N ALA A 152 -18.00 -8.38 1.19
CA ALA A 152 -18.11 -9.27 2.33
C ALA A 152 -17.65 -10.71 1.99
N PRO A 153 -17.38 -11.56 3.01
CA PRO A 153 -16.97 -12.96 2.82
C PRO A 153 -17.93 -13.82 1.99
N ASP A 154 -19.21 -13.46 1.94
CA ASP A 154 -20.23 -14.12 1.10
C ASP A 154 -20.24 -13.62 -0.35
N ARG A 155 -19.23 -12.82 -0.72
CA ARG A 155 -19.05 -12.13 -2.01
C ARG A 155 -20.02 -10.98 -2.26
N SER A 156 -20.87 -10.62 -1.28
CA SER A 156 -21.81 -9.51 -1.43
C SER A 156 -21.12 -8.14 -1.29
N SER A 157 -21.81 -7.10 -1.74
CA SER A 157 -21.44 -5.68 -1.53
C SER A 157 -22.71 -4.85 -1.38
N SER A 158 -22.58 -3.60 -0.91
CA SER A 158 -23.66 -2.64 -1.13
C SER A 158 -23.76 -2.35 -2.64
N PRO A 159 -24.96 -2.20 -3.22
CA PRO A 159 -25.08 -1.85 -4.63
C PRO A 159 -24.42 -0.48 -4.86
N PHE A 160 -23.71 -0.34 -5.97
CA PHE A 160 -22.91 0.85 -6.24
C PHE A 160 -22.80 1.15 -7.73
N LEU A 161 -22.41 2.38 -8.03
CA LEU A 161 -22.05 2.87 -9.34
C LEU A 161 -20.56 3.24 -9.32
N ALA A 162 -19.85 2.91 -10.38
CA ALA A 162 -18.51 3.39 -10.63
C ALA A 162 -18.56 4.36 -11.82
N GLU A 163 -18.06 5.56 -11.61
CA GLU A 163 -17.87 6.55 -12.65
C GLU A 163 -16.41 6.54 -13.05
N ILE A 164 -16.14 6.36 -14.34
CA ILE A 164 -14.82 6.35 -14.94
C ILE A 164 -14.76 7.57 -15.84
N ASP A 165 -14.00 8.58 -15.43
CA ASP A 165 -13.66 9.72 -16.26
C ASP A 165 -12.23 9.55 -16.73
N SER A 166 -11.99 9.43 -18.04
CA SER A 166 -10.62 9.35 -18.59
C SER A 166 -9.99 10.73 -18.82
N GLY A 167 -10.65 11.81 -18.38
CA GLY A 167 -10.28 13.19 -18.70
C GLY A 167 -10.47 13.53 -20.19
N ARG A 168 -11.17 12.68 -20.94
CA ARG A 168 -11.50 12.81 -22.36
C ARG A 168 -12.92 12.29 -22.59
N GLY A 169 -13.75 13.07 -23.28
CA GLY A 169 -15.12 12.66 -23.58
C GLY A 169 -16.03 12.73 -22.35
N SER A 170 -17.12 11.96 -22.40
CA SER A 170 -18.07 11.85 -21.29
C SER A 170 -17.66 10.72 -20.34
N PRO A 171 -17.78 10.90 -19.02
CA PRO A 171 -17.53 9.81 -18.07
C PRO A 171 -18.45 8.61 -18.33
N ALA A 172 -17.87 7.42 -18.27
CA ALA A 172 -18.64 6.17 -18.31
C ALA A 172 -19.18 5.87 -16.91
N ARG A 173 -20.44 5.44 -16.83
CA ARG A 173 -21.07 5.03 -15.57
C ARG A 173 -21.43 3.55 -15.63
N LEU A 174 -20.89 2.78 -14.69
CA LEU A 174 -21.12 1.35 -14.61
C LEU A 174 -21.83 1.01 -13.31
N ARG A 175 -22.99 0.37 -13.42
CA ARG A 175 -23.79 -0.06 -12.28
C ARG A 175 -23.46 -1.50 -11.89
N PHE A 176 -23.26 -1.71 -10.59
CA PHE A 176 -22.99 -3.02 -10.00
C PHE A 176 -24.03 -3.36 -8.94
N ASP A 177 -24.63 -4.55 -9.05
CA ASP A 177 -25.51 -5.07 -8.02
C ASP A 177 -24.71 -5.80 -6.91
N PRO A 178 -25.35 -6.09 -5.76
CA PRO A 178 -24.68 -6.67 -4.60
C PRO A 178 -23.98 -7.99 -4.89
N PHE A 179 -24.44 -8.80 -5.84
CA PHE A 179 -24.04 -10.21 -5.98
C PHE A 179 -23.40 -10.54 -7.34
N SER A 180 -23.69 -9.76 -8.38
CA SER A 180 -23.20 -10.03 -9.72
C SER A 180 -22.05 -9.11 -10.12
N SER A 181 -21.26 -9.59 -11.09
CA SER A 181 -20.29 -8.79 -11.84
C SER A 181 -20.81 -8.44 -13.23
N VAL A 182 -22.14 -8.42 -13.41
CA VAL A 182 -22.79 -8.12 -14.69
C VAL A 182 -22.95 -6.62 -14.81
N ILE A 183 -22.24 -6.04 -15.77
CA ILE A 183 -22.41 -4.65 -16.18
C ILE A 183 -23.75 -4.57 -16.92
N ARG A 184 -24.63 -3.66 -16.52
CA ARG A 184 -25.71 -3.19 -17.38
C ARG A 184 -25.23 -1.92 -18.08
N THR A 185 -24.96 -2.02 -19.37
CA THR A 185 -24.78 -0.85 -20.24
C THR A 185 -26.13 -0.60 -20.89
N GLU A 186 -26.63 0.64 -20.87
CA GLU A 186 -27.80 0.99 -21.67
C GLU A 186 -27.43 0.94 -23.16
N GLU A 187 -28.28 0.29 -23.96
CA GLU A 187 -28.26 0.33 -25.44
C GLU A 187 -29.02 1.57 -25.93
#